data_AF-A0A1I5WFT8-F1
#
_entry.id   AF-A0A1I5WFT8-F1
#
_cell.length_a   1.000
_cell.length_b   1.000
_cell.length_c   1.000
_cell.angle_alpha   90.00
_cell.angle_beta   90.00
_cell.angle_gamma   90.00
#
_symmetry.space_group_name_H-M   'P 1'
#
loop_
_entity.id
_entity.type
_entity.pdbx_description
1 polymer ?
#
loop_
_entity_poly.entity_id
_entity_poly.type
_entity_poly.pdbx_seq_one_letter_code
_entity_poly.pdbx_strand_id
1 'polypeptide(L)' 'FANHYQLIHSMSRVGKCIDNGPIENFWGTIKEEMYRLKTYTSFEALEQDISQYIRFYNTRRVTLKMGLRIPV' A
#
# COMPACT_ATOMS: atom_id res chain seq x y z
N PHE A 1 -19.10 -3.43 -13.97
CA PHE A 1 -17.63 -3.58 -14.03
C PHE A 1 -17.20 -5.02 -13.79
N ALA A 2 -17.33 -5.59 -12.58
CA ALA A 2 -16.82 -6.93 -12.29
C ALA A 2 -17.41 -8.04 -13.18
N ASN A 3 -18.74 -8.08 -13.36
CA ASN A 3 -19.38 -9.04 -14.26
C ASN A 3 -18.96 -8.88 -15.72
N HIS A 4 -18.66 -7.64 -16.16
CA HIS A 4 -18.22 -7.35 -17.51
C HIS A 4 -16.80 -7.87 -17.77
N TYR A 5 -15.92 -7.78 -16.76
CA TYR A 5 -14.54 -8.29 -16.81
C TYR A 5 -14.37 -9.68 -16.19
N GLN A 6 -15.47 -10.39 -15.89
CA GLN A 6 -15.48 -11.72 -15.27
C GLN A 6 -14.63 -11.81 -13.99
N LEU A 7 -14.59 -10.73 -13.21
CA LEU A 7 -13.88 -10.68 -11.93
C LEU A 7 -14.71 -11.35 -10.83
N ILE A 8 -14.08 -12.23 -10.07
CA ILE A 8 -14.70 -12.87 -8.90
C ILE A 8 -14.53 -11.94 -7.70
N HIS A 9 -15.65 -11.60 -7.06
CA HIS A 9 -15.61 -10.88 -5.79
C HIS A 9 -15.18 -11.84 -4.68
N SER A 10 -14.10 -11.50 -3.99
CA SER A 10 -13.64 -12.21 -2.80
C SER A 10 -13.73 -11.27 -1.61
N MET A 11 -14.66 -11.56 -0.70
CA MET A 11 -14.85 -10.79 0.53
C MET A 11 -14.84 -11.75 1.72
N SER A 12 -14.08 -11.41 2.75
CA SER A 12 -14.14 -12.12 4.04
C SER A 12 -15.50 -11.91 4.72
N ARG A 13 -15.87 -12.80 5.65
CA ARG A 13 -17.08 -12.62 6.48
C ARG A 13 -16.98 -11.31 7.27
N VAL A 14 -18.12 -10.69 7.56
CA VAL A 14 -18.20 -9.52 8.44
C VAL A 14 -17.47 -9.80 9.75
N GLY A 15 -16.58 -8.89 10.17
CA GLY A 15 -15.73 -9.06 11.35
C GLY A 15 -14.45 -9.89 11.13
N LYS A 16 -14.15 -10.30 9.89
CA LYS A 16 -12.86 -10.90 9.49
C LYS A 16 -12.15 -9.96 8.53
N CYS A 17 -11.08 -9.33 8.99
CA CYS A 17 -10.27 -8.37 8.23
C CYS A 17 -9.04 -9.03 7.58
N ILE A 18 -9.14 -10.28 7.13
CA ILE A 18 -7.97 -11.04 6.63
C ILE A 18 -7.41 -10.39 5.36
N ASP A 19 -8.32 -9.92 4.50
CA ASP A 19 -8.02 -9.13 3.30
C ASP A 19 -7.58 -7.70 3.64
N ASN A 20 -8.17 -7.09 4.67
CA ASN A 20 -7.94 -5.69 5.00
C ASN A 20 -6.66 -5.43 5.84
N GLY A 21 -6.26 -6.37 6.70
CA GLY A 21 -5.10 -6.20 7.58
C GLY A 21 -3.77 -5.90 6.84
N PRO A 22 -3.44 -6.63 5.76
CA PRO A 22 -2.24 -6.34 4.96
C PRO A 22 -2.25 -4.92 4.35
N ILE A 23 -3.40 -4.48 3.80
CA ILE A 23 -3.49 -3.16 3.17
C ILE A 23 -3.48 -2.04 4.23
N GLU A 24 -4.07 -2.26 5.41
CA GLU A 24 -3.95 -1.34 6.55
C GLU A 24 -2.49 -1.18 7.00
N ASN A 25 -1.75 -2.29 7.10
CA ASN A 25 -0.34 -2.26 7.47
C ASN A 25 0.50 -1.48 6.44
N PHE A 26 0.23 -1.70 5.15
CA PHE A 26 0.88 -0.95 4.07
C PHE A 26 0.62 0.56 4.19
N TRP A 27 -0.63 0.98 4.40
CA TRP A 27 -0.96 2.39 4.59
C TRP A 27 -0.35 2.98 5.86
N GLY A 28 -0.28 2.21 6.94
CA GLY A 28 0.44 2.62 8.16
C GLY A 28 1.92 2.89 7.87
N THR A 29 2.54 2.05 7.07
CA THR A 29 3.95 2.18 6.67
C THR A 29 4.18 3.44 5.81
N ILE A 30 3.33 3.69 4.82
CA ILE A 30 3.40 4.94 4.01
C ILE A 30 3.30 6.16 4.92
N LYS A 31 2.33 6.16 5.85
CA LYS A 31 2.11 7.28 6.74
C LYS A 31 3.31 7.54 7.65
N GLU A 32 3.92 6.48 8.15
CA GLU A 32 5.03 6.56 9.10
C GLU A 32 6.35 6.95 8.44
N GLU A 33 6.68 6.34 7.30
CA GLU A 33 8.01 6.51 6.67
C GLU A 33 8.06 7.67 5.68
N MET A 34 6.96 7.98 5.00
CA MET A 34 6.94 9.01 3.94
C MET A 34 6.21 10.28 4.39
N TYR A 35 5.03 10.13 5.00
CA TYR A 35 4.15 11.26 5.28
C TYR A 35 4.45 11.95 6.62
N ARG A 36 4.93 11.21 7.63
CA ARG A 36 5.10 11.74 8.99
C ARG A 36 6.09 12.91 9.00
N LEU A 37 5.73 13.98 9.71
CA LEU A 37 6.48 15.24 9.81
C LEU A 37 6.63 16.02 8.49
N LYS A 38 5.89 15.66 7.44
CA LYS A 38 5.90 16.37 6.17
C LYS A 38 4.59 17.17 5.99
N THR A 39 4.73 18.41 5.52
CA THR A 39 3.60 19.25 5.11
C THR A 39 3.62 19.41 3.60
N TYR A 40 2.43 19.43 3.00
CA TYR A 40 2.24 19.57 1.57
C TYR A 40 1.46 20.85 1.29
N THR A 41 1.90 21.60 0.29
CA THR A 41 1.24 22.83 -0.16
C THR A 41 0.25 22.58 -1.30
N SER A 42 0.31 21.41 -1.95
CA SER A 42 -0.60 21.01 -3.02
C SER A 42 -0.92 19.51 -2.96
N PHE A 43 -2.06 19.14 -3.55
CA PHE A 43 -2.46 17.74 -3.68
C PHE A 43 -1.51 16.99 -4.61
N GLU A 44 -1.07 17.62 -5.69
CA GLU A 44 -0.19 17.04 -6.71
C GLU A 44 1.16 16.63 -6.11
N ALA A 45 1.69 17.43 -5.17
CA ALA A 45 2.93 17.10 -4.48
C ALA A 45 2.76 15.85 -3.59
N LEU A 46 1.63 15.73 -2.89
CA LEU A 46 1.31 14.55 -2.10
C LEU A 46 1.12 13.31 -2.99
N GLU A 47 0.37 13.44 -4.09
CA GLU A 47 0.13 12.36 -5.04
C GLU A 47 1.45 11.86 -5.65
N GLN A 48 2.34 12.78 -6.05
CA GLN A 48 3.64 12.45 -6.60
C GLN A 48 4.48 11.62 -5.63
N ASP A 49 4.53 12.03 -4.36
CA ASP A 49 5.31 11.33 -3.34
C ASP A 49 4.71 9.97 -2.99
N ILE A 50 3.38 9.86 -2.90
CA ILE A 50 2.72 8.56 -2.74
C ILE A 50 3.09 7.64 -3.91
N SER A 51 3.00 8.14 -5.14
CA SER A 51 3.31 7.37 -6.35
C SER A 51 4.79 6.92 -6.38
N GLN A 52 5.71 7.79 -5.98
CA GLN A 52 7.13 7.48 -5.88
C GLN A 52 7.41 6.45 -4.78
N TYR A 53 6.76 6.60 -3.62
CA TYR A 53 6.93 5.69 -2.50
C TYR A 53 6.38 4.30 -2.80
N ILE A 54 5.21 4.19 -3.46
CA ILE A 54 4.67 2.90 -3.92
C ILE A 54 5.67 2.20 -4.87
N ARG A 55 6.25 2.95 -5.81
CA ARG A 55 7.30 2.41 -6.70
C ARG A 55 8.51 1.94 -5.91
N PHE A 56 9.00 2.71 -4.95
CA PHE A 56 10.09 2.30 -4.05
C PHE A 56 9.74 1.02 -3.27
N TYR A 57 8.53 0.97 -2.69
CA TYR A 57 8.05 -0.15 -1.90
C TYR A 57 8.09 -1.46 -2.71
N ASN A 58 7.61 -1.43 -3.96
CA ASN A 58 7.51 -2.61 -4.82
C ASN A 58 8.80 -2.99 -5.54
N THR A 59 9.80 -2.09 -5.64
CA THR A 59 10.99 -2.34 -6.48
C THR A 59 12.31 -2.29 -5.72
N ARG A 60 12.34 -1.73 -4.52
CA ARG A 60 13.59 -1.44 -3.80
C ARG A 60 13.53 -1.68 -2.30
N ARG A 61 12.34 -1.75 -1.68
CA ARG A 61 12.22 -1.93 -0.23
C ARG A 61 12.74 -3.30 0.20
N VAL A 62 13.81 -3.32 0.98
CA VAL A 62 14.36 -4.55 1.55
C VAL A 62 13.67 -4.84 2.87
N THR A 63 13.12 -6.05 3.02
CA THR A 63 12.47 -6.45 4.28
C THR A 63 13.27 -7.56 4.97
N LEU A 64 13.72 -7.32 6.21
CA LEU A 64 14.46 -8.32 7.01
C LEU A 64 13.68 -9.63 7.17
N LYS A 65 12.36 -9.51 7.40
CA LYS A 65 11.43 -10.64 7.51
C LYS A 65 11.37 -11.51 6.25
N MET A 66 11.75 -10.98 5.09
CA MET A 66 11.82 -11.70 3.81
C MET A 66 13.24 -12.10 3.41
N GLY A 67 14.20 -12.12 4.36
CA GLY A 67 15.57 -12.48 4.07
C GLY A 67 16.25 -11.49 3.12
N LEU A 68 16.01 -10.19 3.34
CA LEU A 68 16.53 -9.09 2.53
C LEU A 68 16.04 -9.08 1.06
N ARG A 69 14.88 -9.69 0.80
CA ARG A 69 14.25 -9.65 -0.52
C ARG A 69 13.37 -8.40 -0.67
N ILE A 70 13.24 -7.98 -1.93
CA ILE A 70 12.27 -6.98 -2.37
C ILE A 70 10.90 -7.67 -2.50
N PRO A 71 9.81 -7.07 -1.98
CA PRO A 71 8.46 -7.56 -2.24
C PRO A 71 8.23 -7.69 -3.75
N VAL A 72 7.83 -8.88 -4.20
CA VAL A 72 7.36 -9.12 -5.58
C VAL A 72 5.86 -8.92 -5.67
#